data_AF-A0A0E3JNV1-F1
#
_entry.id   AF-A0A0E3JNV1-F1
#
_cell.length_a   1.000
_cell.length_b   1.000
_cell.length_c   1.000
_cell.angle_alpha   90.00
_cell.angle_beta   90.00
_cell.angle_gamma   90.00
#
_symmetry.space_group_name_H-M   'P 1'
#
loop_
_entity.id
_entity.type
_entity.pdbx_description
1 polymer ?
#
loop_
_entity_poly.entity_id
_entity_poly.type
_entity_poly.pdbx_seq_one_letter_code
_entity_poly.pdbx_strand_id
1 'polypeptide(L)'
;MDIYIFKDFKNLKNLDISGNPISNEYAVKLKEYIPNCNINCFYLKYADENSSEITDLNWQGCAELWHGNTDNNIYTAKFEIFDGVDTKIITSNKPSYRININTCTTSGDITIKVYNTNKTLFKKDNPVNENVIVSKENAKNLKVDIIGKKAKGNLKIQVN
;
A
#
# COMPACT_ATOMS: atom_id res chain seq x y z
N MET A 1 18.44 9.04 -18.56
CA MET A 1 19.42 10.14 -18.55
C MET A 1 20.50 9.79 -17.54
N ASP A 2 21.78 9.89 -17.91
CA ASP A 2 22.88 9.71 -16.96
C ASP A 2 23.07 11.02 -16.17
N ILE A 3 22.72 11.00 -14.89
CA ILE A 3 22.84 12.18 -14.01
C ILE A 3 24.21 12.29 -13.34
N TYR A 4 25.08 11.29 -13.47
CA TYR A 4 26.38 11.28 -12.80
C TYR A 4 27.33 12.33 -13.38
N ILE A 5 27.09 12.75 -14.62
CA ILE A 5 27.79 13.85 -15.27
C ILE A 5 27.69 15.16 -14.45
N PHE A 6 26.62 15.36 -13.68
CA PHE A 6 26.41 16.60 -12.92
C PHE A 6 27.30 16.75 -11.68
N LYS A 7 28.01 15.69 -11.24
CA LYS A 7 28.95 15.75 -10.10
C LYS A 7 30.04 16.82 -10.27
N ASP A 8 30.41 17.08 -11.52
CA ASP A 8 31.50 17.99 -11.85
C ASP A 8 31.02 19.44 -12.07
N PHE A 9 29.70 19.67 -12.09
CA PHE A 9 29.08 20.97 -12.39
C PHE A 9 28.73 21.79 -11.13
N LYS A 10 29.65 21.83 -10.15
CA LYS A 10 29.43 22.45 -8.82
C LYS A 10 29.01 23.93 -8.84
N ASN A 11 29.31 24.65 -9.92
CA ASN A 11 29.01 26.07 -10.09
C ASN A 11 27.74 26.34 -10.90
N LEU A 12 27.04 25.28 -11.36
CA LEU A 12 25.84 25.42 -12.16
C LEU A 12 24.74 26.12 -11.35
N LYS A 13 24.22 27.23 -11.87
CA LYS A 13 23.20 28.04 -11.18
C LYS A 13 21.78 27.69 -11.53
N ASN A 14 21.54 27.24 -12.77
CA ASN A 14 20.22 26.85 -13.24
C ASN A 14 20.34 25.58 -14.08
N LEU A 15 19.41 24.65 -13.90
CA LEU A 15 19.29 23.42 -14.70
C LEU A 15 17.81 23.20 -15.00
N ASP A 16 17.44 23.21 -16.27
CA ASP A 16 16.09 22.84 -16.71
C ASP A 16 16.14 21.48 -17.41
N ILE A 17 15.52 20.50 -16.77
CA ILE A 17 15.33 19.15 -17.29
C ILE A 17 13.84 18.79 -17.29
N SER A 18 12.94 19.77 -17.28
CA SER A 18 11.49 19.54 -17.30
C SER A 18 11.02 18.76 -18.54
N GLY A 19 11.72 18.90 -19.67
CA GLY A 19 11.48 18.11 -20.89
C GLY A 19 12.08 16.70 -20.86
N ASN A 20 12.84 16.34 -19.82
CA ASN A 20 13.49 15.04 -19.64
C ASN A 20 13.03 14.43 -18.32
N PRO A 21 11.89 13.71 -18.31
CA PRO A 21 11.34 13.17 -17.09
C PRO A 21 12.34 12.26 -16.36
N ILE A 22 12.49 12.46 -15.05
CA ILE A 22 13.41 11.68 -14.19
C ILE A 22 12.66 11.01 -13.03
N SER A 23 13.26 9.97 -12.44
CA SER A 23 12.74 9.33 -11.23
C SER A 23 12.98 10.20 -9.99
N ASN A 24 12.20 9.96 -8.92
CA ASN A 24 12.36 10.68 -7.65
C ASN A 24 13.76 10.45 -7.04
N GLU A 25 14.27 9.22 -7.09
CA GLU A 25 15.62 8.87 -6.63
C GLU A 25 16.70 9.71 -7.34
N TYR A 26 16.59 9.86 -8.66
CA TYR A 26 17.54 10.68 -9.42
C TYR A 26 17.41 12.17 -9.13
N ALA A 27 16.21 12.67 -8.84
CA ALA A 27 16.04 14.05 -8.44
C ALA A 27 16.70 14.36 -7.09
N VAL A 28 16.64 13.44 -6.13
CA VAL A 28 17.34 13.54 -4.84
C VAL A 28 18.86 13.59 -5.08
N LYS A 29 19.42 12.65 -5.84
CA LYS A 29 20.87 12.62 -6.16
C LYS A 29 21.33 13.88 -6.91
N LEU A 30 20.49 14.43 -7.79
CA LEU A 30 20.78 15.68 -8.49
C LEU A 30 20.94 16.86 -7.51
N LYS A 31 20.07 16.97 -6.50
CA LYS A 31 20.21 17.98 -5.44
C LYS A 31 21.48 17.78 -4.60
N GLU A 32 21.95 16.55 -4.43
CA GLU A 32 23.22 16.29 -3.75
C GLU A 32 24.44 16.72 -4.57
N TYR A 33 24.42 16.50 -5.89
CA TYR A 33 25.54 16.84 -6.78
C TYR A 33 25.66 18.35 -7.03
N ILE A 34 24.54 19.05 -7.13
CA ILE A 34 24.48 20.49 -7.42
C ILE A 34 23.54 21.23 -6.45
N PRO A 35 23.87 21.27 -5.15
CA PRO A 35 22.96 21.75 -4.09
C PRO A 35 22.61 23.25 -4.20
N ASN A 36 23.45 24.03 -4.89
CA ASN A 36 23.26 25.47 -5.07
C ASN A 36 22.65 25.82 -6.44
N CYS A 37 22.15 24.82 -7.17
CA CYS A 37 21.52 24.99 -8.47
C CYS A 37 19.99 25.10 -8.33
N ASN A 38 19.38 26.02 -9.05
CA ASN A 38 17.93 26.04 -9.24
C ASN A 38 17.54 25.01 -10.30
N ILE A 39 16.90 23.93 -9.89
CA ILE A 39 16.58 22.79 -10.76
C ILE A 39 15.08 22.80 -11.08
N ASN A 40 14.74 23.00 -12.35
CA ASN A 40 13.39 22.77 -12.87
C ASN A 40 13.32 21.34 -13.43
N CYS A 41 12.47 20.50 -12.86
CA CYS A 41 12.35 19.09 -13.27
C CYS A 41 10.91 18.61 -13.21
N PHE A 42 10.58 17.72 -14.16
CA PHE A 42 9.32 17.00 -14.19
C PHE A 42 9.55 15.59 -13.64
N TYR A 43 8.89 15.29 -12.53
CA TYR A 43 9.01 13.99 -11.88
C TYR A 43 8.07 13.00 -12.56
N LEU A 44 8.63 11.89 -13.04
CA LEU A 44 7.80 10.72 -13.21
C LEU A 44 7.46 10.24 -11.81
N LYS A 45 6.18 10.30 -11.47
CA LYS A 45 5.62 9.56 -10.34
C LYS A 45 5.65 8.08 -10.73
N TYR A 46 6.85 7.52 -10.85
CA TYR A 46 7.03 6.08 -10.84
C TYR A 46 6.49 5.59 -9.50
N ALA A 47 5.72 4.51 -9.52
CA ALA A 47 5.42 3.78 -8.30
C ALA A 47 6.75 3.55 -7.60
N ASP A 48 6.91 4.13 -6.40
CA ASP A 48 8.13 4.02 -5.60
C ASP A 48 8.56 2.54 -5.61
N GLU A 49 9.84 2.22 -5.76
CA GLU A 49 10.29 0.81 -5.82
C GLU A 49 9.93 0.06 -4.52
N ASN A 50 9.61 0.82 -3.48
CA ASN A 50 9.10 0.35 -2.20
C ASN A 50 7.66 0.79 -1.92
N SER A 51 6.87 1.16 -2.93
CA SER A 51 5.45 1.43 -2.73
C SER A 51 4.68 0.14 -2.50
N SER A 52 3.65 0.26 -1.70
CA SER A 52 2.54 -0.68 -1.66
C SER A 52 1.27 0.11 -1.85
N GLU A 53 0.18 -0.57 -2.14
CA GLU A 53 -1.14 0.01 -2.27
C GLU A 53 -2.19 -1.02 -1.85
N ILE A 54 -3.24 -0.55 -1.20
CA ILE A 54 -4.45 -1.33 -0.92
C ILE A 54 -5.56 -0.71 -1.76
N THR A 55 -6.22 -1.51 -2.59
CA THR A 55 -7.31 -1.04 -3.44
C THR A 55 -8.55 -1.89 -3.27
N ASP A 56 -9.71 -1.28 -3.47
CA ASP A 56 -11.00 -1.97 -3.45
C ASP A 56 -11.13 -2.82 -4.72
N LEU A 57 -11.48 -4.10 -4.56
CA LEU A 57 -11.74 -4.99 -5.68
C LEU A 57 -13.23 -5.30 -5.83
N ASN A 58 -13.88 -5.71 -4.75
CA ASN A 58 -15.26 -6.17 -4.81
C ASN A 58 -15.96 -6.02 -3.46
N TRP A 59 -17.25 -5.72 -3.51
CA TRP A 59 -18.12 -5.64 -2.34
C TRP A 59 -19.35 -6.51 -2.56
N GLN A 60 -19.63 -7.40 -1.61
CA GLN A 60 -20.80 -8.27 -1.64
C GLN A 60 -21.40 -8.43 -0.25
N GLY A 61 -22.53 -7.78 0.02
CA GLY A 61 -23.29 -8.01 1.24
C GLY A 61 -23.99 -6.76 1.76
N CYS A 62 -24.57 -6.91 2.94
CA CYS A 62 -25.32 -5.87 3.63
C CYS A 62 -24.44 -5.25 4.73
N ALA A 63 -24.37 -3.93 4.76
CA ALA A 63 -23.72 -3.22 5.85
C ALA A 63 -24.51 -1.98 6.29
N GLU A 64 -24.45 -1.69 7.59
CA GLU A 64 -24.99 -0.48 8.19
C GLU A 64 -23.88 0.30 8.90
N LEU A 65 -23.91 1.62 8.72
CA LEU A 65 -22.95 2.56 9.29
C LEU A 65 -21.49 2.20 8.96
N TRP A 66 -21.29 1.69 7.73
CA TRP A 66 -19.97 1.35 7.21
C TRP A 66 -19.16 2.59 6.86
N HIS A 67 -18.03 2.76 7.53
CA HIS A 67 -17.05 3.79 7.24
C HIS A 67 -15.70 3.13 6.97
N GLY A 68 -15.42 2.87 5.70
CA GLY A 68 -14.14 2.37 5.22
C GLY A 68 -13.27 3.52 4.69
N ASN A 69 -11.98 3.52 5.02
CA ASN A 69 -11.02 4.46 4.45
C ASN A 69 -9.68 3.78 4.18
N THR A 70 -9.05 4.13 3.07
CA THR A 70 -7.67 3.73 2.77
C THR A 70 -6.81 4.98 2.70
N ASP A 71 -5.79 5.06 3.54
CA ASP A 71 -4.77 6.09 3.46
C ASP A 71 -3.41 5.50 3.82
N ASN A 72 -2.35 5.89 3.11
CA ASN A 72 -0.97 5.51 3.41
C ASN A 72 -0.77 4.00 3.70
N ASN A 73 -1.31 3.12 2.84
CA ASN A 73 -1.24 1.65 2.98
C ASN A 73 -1.90 1.08 4.24
N ILE A 74 -2.81 1.86 4.83
CA ILE A 74 -3.62 1.47 5.96
C ILE A 74 -5.07 1.53 5.50
N TYR A 75 -5.72 0.37 5.53
CA TYR A 75 -7.15 0.28 5.43
C TYR A 75 -7.77 0.17 6.81
N THR A 76 -8.74 1.03 7.11
CA THR A 76 -9.57 0.94 8.32
C THR A 76 -11.04 0.83 7.94
N ALA A 77 -11.79 0.09 8.73
CA ALA A 77 -13.25 0.09 8.63
C ALA A 77 -13.88 0.09 10.02
N LYS A 78 -15.00 0.80 10.17
CA LYS A 78 -15.91 0.72 11.32
C LYS A 78 -17.32 0.47 10.81
N PHE A 79 -18.07 -0.39 11.47
CA PHE A 79 -19.41 -0.79 11.07
C PHE A 79 -20.26 -1.27 12.25
N GLU A 80 -21.56 -1.03 12.16
CA GLU A 80 -22.53 -1.48 13.16
C GLU A 80 -23.16 -2.81 12.78
N ILE A 81 -23.33 -3.06 11.48
CA ILE A 81 -23.72 -4.36 10.93
C ILE A 81 -22.89 -4.60 9.68
N PHE A 82 -22.31 -5.80 9.57
CA PHE A 82 -21.70 -6.29 8.34
C PHE A 82 -21.96 -7.80 8.18
N ASP A 83 -22.69 -8.16 7.13
CA ASP A 83 -22.96 -9.54 6.72
C ASP A 83 -22.66 -9.66 5.23
N GLY A 84 -21.46 -10.15 4.91
CA GLY A 84 -20.91 -10.05 3.56
C GLY A 84 -19.40 -10.22 3.46
N VAL A 85 -18.87 -9.83 2.31
CA VAL A 85 -17.46 -9.87 1.96
C VAL A 85 -17.05 -8.55 1.30
N ASP A 86 -16.00 -7.95 1.84
CA ASP A 86 -15.26 -6.85 1.22
C ASP A 86 -13.88 -7.38 0.80
N THR A 87 -13.58 -7.32 -0.48
CA THR A 87 -12.34 -7.84 -1.05
C THR A 87 -11.43 -6.68 -1.43
N LYS A 88 -10.21 -6.68 -0.89
CA LYS A 88 -9.14 -5.77 -1.26
C LYS A 88 -8.07 -6.48 -2.09
N ILE A 89 -7.42 -5.74 -2.99
CA ILE A 89 -6.17 -6.15 -3.62
C ILE A 89 -5.02 -5.42 -2.93
N ILE A 90 -3.91 -6.15 -2.74
CA ILE A 90 -2.64 -5.56 -2.32
C ILE A 90 -1.66 -5.68 -3.49
N THR A 91 -1.16 -4.54 -3.94
CA THR A 91 -0.03 -4.47 -4.87
C THR A 91 1.17 -3.91 -4.13
N SER A 92 2.34 -4.51 -4.34
CA SER A 92 3.58 -4.05 -3.74
C SER A 92 4.74 -4.28 -4.70
N ASN A 93 5.62 -3.29 -4.79
CA ASN A 93 6.89 -3.42 -5.50
C ASN A 93 7.98 -4.03 -4.59
N LYS A 94 7.71 -4.17 -3.29
CA LYS A 94 8.65 -4.76 -2.32
C LYS A 94 8.82 -6.26 -2.58
N PRO A 95 10.06 -6.79 -2.53
CA PRO A 95 10.30 -8.22 -2.68
C PRO A 95 9.71 -9.04 -1.53
N SER A 96 9.56 -8.46 -0.36
CA SER A 96 8.84 -9.05 0.76
C SER A 96 8.30 -7.95 1.66
N TYR A 97 7.14 -8.18 2.25
CA TYR A 97 6.48 -7.19 3.10
C TYR A 97 5.64 -7.88 4.16
N ARG A 98 5.14 -7.09 5.11
CA ARG A 98 4.30 -7.57 6.21
C ARG A 98 2.92 -6.95 6.12
N ILE A 99 1.90 -7.76 6.40
CA ILE A 99 0.53 -7.29 6.60
C ILE A 99 0.21 -7.43 8.08
N ASN A 100 -0.05 -6.30 8.75
CA ASN A 100 -0.53 -6.28 10.12
C ASN A 100 -2.06 -6.23 10.09
N ILE A 101 -2.70 -7.12 10.85
CA ILE A 101 -4.15 -7.28 10.88
C ILE A 101 -4.61 -7.16 12.32
N ASN A 102 -5.57 -6.26 12.55
CA ASN A 102 -6.21 -6.12 13.84
C ASN A 102 -7.72 -5.92 13.68
N THR A 103 -8.50 -6.65 14.45
CA THR A 103 -9.96 -6.51 14.54
C THR A 103 -10.35 -6.25 15.98
N CYS A 104 -11.43 -5.49 16.17
CA CYS A 104 -12.08 -5.27 17.45
C CYS A 104 -13.57 -5.51 17.24
N THR A 105 -13.95 -6.78 17.29
CA THR A 105 -15.34 -7.24 17.10
C THR A 105 -16.08 -7.21 18.43
N THR A 106 -17.26 -6.61 18.45
CA THR A 106 -18.13 -6.52 19.65
C THR A 106 -19.34 -7.46 19.56
N SER A 107 -19.73 -7.84 18.34
CA SER A 107 -20.79 -8.82 18.05
C SER A 107 -20.54 -9.44 16.68
N GLY A 108 -21.02 -10.66 16.46
CA GLY A 108 -20.78 -11.44 15.24
C GLY A 108 -19.31 -11.79 15.03
N ASP A 109 -18.95 -12.15 13.80
CA ASP A 109 -17.58 -12.55 13.45
C ASP A 109 -17.04 -11.80 12.24
N ILE A 110 -15.76 -11.41 12.32
CA ILE A 110 -14.97 -10.91 11.20
C ILE A 110 -13.88 -11.94 10.88
N THR A 111 -14.01 -12.67 9.79
CA THR A 111 -12.92 -13.50 9.26
C THR A 111 -12.05 -12.67 8.32
N ILE A 112 -10.73 -12.66 8.54
CA ILE A 112 -9.78 -12.11 7.58
C ILE A 112 -9.07 -13.26 6.88
N LYS A 113 -9.06 -13.24 5.55
CA LYS A 113 -8.35 -14.23 4.72
C LYS A 113 -7.38 -13.51 3.78
N VAL A 114 -6.10 -13.81 3.89
CA VAL A 114 -5.05 -13.32 2.97
C VAL A 114 -4.63 -14.47 2.06
N TYR A 115 -4.73 -14.27 0.75
CA TYR A 115 -4.47 -15.34 -0.22
C TYR A 115 -4.03 -14.78 -1.57
N ASN A 116 -3.41 -15.64 -2.36
CA ASN A 116 -3.15 -15.39 -3.78
C ASN A 116 -3.75 -16.54 -4.61
N THR A 117 -3.43 -16.56 -5.91
CA THR A 117 -3.91 -17.61 -6.83
C THR A 117 -3.42 -19.01 -6.49
N ASN A 118 -2.30 -19.16 -5.77
CA ASN A 118 -1.67 -20.44 -5.47
C ASN A 118 -2.10 -21.01 -4.12
N LYS A 119 -2.23 -20.16 -3.10
CA LYS A 119 -2.52 -20.60 -1.73
C LYS A 119 -3.15 -19.51 -0.86
N THR A 120 -3.76 -19.96 0.23
CA THR A 120 -4.10 -19.10 1.37
C THR A 120 -2.88 -18.97 2.27
N LEU A 121 -2.48 -17.74 2.58
CA LEU A 121 -1.37 -17.43 3.48
C LEU A 121 -1.82 -17.31 4.92
N PHE A 122 -3.04 -16.82 5.12
CA PHE A 122 -3.60 -16.58 6.43
C PHE A 122 -5.12 -16.65 6.37
N LYS A 123 -5.73 -17.23 7.39
CA LYS A 123 -7.18 -17.16 7.62
C LYS A 123 -7.45 -17.29 9.12
N LYS A 124 -8.14 -16.31 9.70
CA LYS A 124 -8.51 -16.34 11.12
C LYS A 124 -9.78 -15.53 11.37
N ASP A 125 -10.59 -16.01 12.31
CA ASP A 125 -11.76 -15.31 12.83
C ASP A 125 -11.33 -14.37 13.96
N ASN A 126 -11.82 -13.13 13.91
CA ASN A 126 -11.55 -12.04 14.85
C ASN A 126 -10.04 -11.90 15.20
N PRO A 127 -9.13 -11.80 14.21
CA PRO A 127 -7.70 -11.69 14.47
C PRO A 127 -7.35 -10.41 15.24
N VAL A 128 -6.51 -10.54 16.28
CA VAL A 128 -6.00 -9.43 17.09
C VAL A 128 -4.48 -9.45 17.04
N ASN A 129 -3.89 -8.33 16.61
CA ASN A 129 -2.43 -8.16 16.49
C ASN A 129 -1.70 -9.24 15.66
N GLU A 130 -2.32 -9.67 14.57
CA GLU A 130 -1.76 -10.71 13.70
C GLU A 130 -0.82 -10.11 12.64
N ASN A 131 0.19 -10.89 12.26
CA ASN A 131 1.20 -10.48 11.29
C ASN A 131 1.36 -11.56 10.22
N VAL A 132 1.15 -11.21 8.96
CA VAL A 132 1.32 -12.11 7.81
C VAL A 132 2.54 -11.66 7.03
N ILE A 133 3.53 -12.56 6.89
CA ILE A 133 4.72 -12.30 6.08
C ILE A 133 4.41 -12.73 4.64
N VAL A 134 4.57 -11.80 3.70
CA VAL A 134 4.41 -12.05 2.27
C VAL A 134 5.79 -12.05 1.63
N SER A 135 6.21 -13.22 1.16
CA SER A 135 7.44 -13.42 0.39
C SER A 135 7.23 -13.10 -1.10
N LYS A 136 8.34 -12.93 -1.82
CA LYS A 136 8.36 -12.52 -3.24
C LYS A 136 7.49 -13.39 -4.13
N GLU A 137 7.57 -14.70 -3.95
CA GLU A 137 6.81 -15.68 -4.71
C GLU A 137 5.31 -15.65 -4.43
N ASN A 138 4.90 -15.04 -3.31
CA ASN A 138 3.50 -14.95 -2.89
C ASN A 138 2.87 -13.57 -3.10
N ALA A 139 3.67 -12.55 -3.46
CA ALA A 139 3.23 -11.16 -3.59
C ALA A 139 2.28 -10.90 -4.79
N LYS A 140 2.35 -11.73 -5.84
CA LYS A 140 1.54 -11.53 -7.05
C LYS A 140 0.07 -11.87 -6.81
N ASN A 141 -0.83 -10.98 -7.26
CA ASN A 141 -2.29 -11.15 -7.16
C ASN A 141 -2.78 -11.40 -5.73
N LEU A 142 -2.17 -10.72 -4.75
CA LEU A 142 -2.54 -10.86 -3.35
C LEU A 142 -3.89 -10.18 -3.09
N LYS A 143 -4.76 -10.89 -2.40
CA LYS A 143 -6.09 -10.44 -2.00
C LYS A 143 -6.28 -10.59 -0.50
N VAL A 144 -7.10 -9.71 0.05
CA VAL A 144 -7.61 -9.81 1.42
C VAL A 144 -9.12 -9.81 1.36
N ASP A 145 -9.74 -10.92 1.77
CA ASP A 145 -11.18 -10.96 2.01
C ASP A 145 -11.42 -10.60 3.48
N ILE A 146 -12.34 -9.66 3.69
CA ILE A 146 -12.88 -9.28 4.98
C ILE A 146 -14.31 -9.80 4.99
N ILE A 147 -14.57 -10.83 5.78
CA ILE A 147 -15.85 -11.56 5.76
C ILE A 147 -16.55 -11.29 7.08
N GLY A 148 -17.66 -10.56 7.02
CA GLY A 148 -18.54 -10.31 8.15
C GLY A 148 -19.66 -11.34 8.22
N LYS A 149 -19.97 -11.80 9.43
CA LYS A 149 -21.18 -12.57 9.74
C LYS A 149 -21.96 -11.83 10.82
N LYS A 150 -22.88 -10.96 10.39
CA LYS A 150 -23.64 -10.05 11.28
C LYS A 150 -22.73 -9.32 12.27
N ALA A 151 -21.58 -8.89 11.78
CA ALA A 151 -20.50 -8.38 12.60
C ALA A 151 -20.72 -6.90 12.96
N LYS A 152 -20.29 -6.54 14.17
CA LYS A 152 -20.20 -5.15 14.64
C LYS A 152 -18.80 -4.90 15.18
N GLY A 153 -18.15 -3.83 14.74
CA GLY A 153 -16.85 -3.49 15.28
C GLY A 153 -16.03 -2.60 14.37
N ASN A 154 -14.72 -2.76 14.47
CA ASN A 154 -13.76 -2.11 13.60
C ASN A 154 -12.60 -3.04 13.25
N LEU A 155 -11.90 -2.69 12.18
CA LEU A 155 -10.68 -3.36 11.77
C LEU A 155 -9.66 -2.38 11.22
N LYS A 156 -8.41 -2.84 11.23
CA LYS A 156 -7.27 -2.20 10.59
C LYS A 156 -6.43 -3.25 9.87
N ILE A 157 -6.13 -3.02 8.60
CA ILE A 157 -5.16 -3.76 7.80
C ILE A 157 -4.08 -2.77 7.37
N GLN A 158 -2.82 -3.08 7.64
CA GLN A 158 -1.70 -2.21 7.31
C GLN A 158 -0.62 -3.00 6.58
N VAL A 159 -0.17 -2.50 5.42
CA VAL A 159 0.93 -3.08 4.64
C VAL A 159 2.22 -2.30 4.91
N ASN A 160 3.25 -3.00 5.38
CA ASN A 160 4.57 -2.45 5.74
C ASN A 160 5.70 -3.07 4.94
#